data_AF-A0A1I5JQ32-F1
#
_entry.id   AF-A0A1I5JQ32-F1
#
_cell.length_a   1.000
_cell.length_b   1.000
_cell.length_c   1.000
_cell.angle_alpha   90.00
_cell.angle_beta   90.00
_cell.angle_gamma   90.00
#
_symmetry.space_group_name_H-M   'P 1'
#
loop_
_entity.id
_entity.type
_entity.pdbx_description
1 polymer ?
#
loop_
_entity_poly.entity_id
_entity_poly.type
_entity_poly.pdbx_seq_one_letter_code
_entity_poly.pdbx_strand_id
1 'polypeptide(L)'
;MRKILTLIVLIIFSCKLYAQSPVFINACFSSKDSITLEIKNNSDNETFFFSIYKQHLFGKNWLTNNYDVFCDIENPNTTVLRIKPQEQLLISVRIDDSMIQLDKMPKKYYRKSAQSIFYRYMFWATKEMNTGEHKYYSNILN
;
A
#
# COMPACT_ATOMS: atom_id res chain seq x y z
N MET A 1 10.61 33.07 -32.12
CA MET A 1 11.03 31.66 -31.92
C MET A 1 11.46 31.32 -30.49
N ARG A 2 12.28 32.12 -29.79
CA ARG A 2 12.70 31.83 -28.40
C ARG A 2 11.55 31.63 -27.39
N LYS A 3 10.48 32.43 -27.46
CA LYS A 3 9.33 32.36 -26.53
C LYS A 3 8.53 31.05 -26.62
N ILE A 4 8.45 30.44 -27.80
CA ILE A 4 7.72 29.17 -28.02
C ILE A 4 8.51 28.00 -27.43
N LEU A 5 9.84 28.03 -27.57
CA LEU A 5 10.72 27.01 -26.99
C LEU A 5 10.61 26.99 -25.45
N THR A 6 10.57 28.16 -24.82
CA THR A 6 10.44 28.26 -23.34
C THR A 6 9.11 27.69 -22.85
N LEU A 7 8.02 27.91 -23.60
CA LEU A 7 6.70 27.39 -23.27
C LEU A 7 6.66 25.86 -23.36
N ILE A 8 7.22 25.28 -24.42
CA ILE A 8 7.28 23.82 -24.62
C ILE A 8 8.11 23.16 -23.50
N VAL A 9 9.25 23.75 -23.12
CA VAL A 9 10.08 23.23 -22.03
C VAL A 9 9.35 23.27 -20.69
N LEU A 10 8.59 24.33 -20.39
CA LEU A 10 7.78 24.45 -19.18
C LEU A 10 6.66 23.39 -19.11
N ILE A 11 5.97 23.15 -20.23
CA ILE A 11 4.92 22.13 -20.32
C ILE A 11 5.50 20.73 -20.12
N ILE A 12 6.63 20.41 -20.77
CA ILE A 12 7.30 19.10 -20.64
C ILE A 12 7.80 18.87 -19.21
N PHE A 13 8.38 19.90 -18.56
CA PHE A 13 8.81 19.80 -17.17
C PHE A 13 7.62 19.58 -16.22
N SER A 14 6.50 20.26 -16.46
CA SER A 14 5.29 20.12 -15.64
C SER A 14 4.66 18.72 -15.76
N CYS A 15 4.65 18.14 -16.97
CA CYS A 15 4.18 16.76 -17.17
C CYS A 15 5.08 15.72 -16.48
N LYS A 16 6.39 15.95 -16.39
CA LYS A 16 7.30 15.03 -15.66
C LYS A 16 7.19 15.12 -14.14
N LEU A 17 6.75 16.27 -13.60
CA LEU A 17 6.65 16.51 -12.16
C LEU A 17 5.36 15.95 -11.53
N TYR A 18 4.36 15.60 -12.34
CA TYR A 18 3.10 14.96 -11.91
C TYR A 18 2.97 13.53 -12.44
N ALA A 19 4.06 12.76 -12.43
CA ALA A 19 3.94 11.30 -12.51
C ALA A 19 3.31 10.81 -11.19
N GLN A 20 2.00 10.99 -11.06
CA GLN A 20 1.20 10.37 -10.02
C GLN A 20 1.45 8.86 -10.11
N SER A 21 1.62 8.21 -8.96
CA SER A 21 1.73 6.75 -8.91
C SER A 21 0.66 6.12 -9.81
N PRO A 22 1.02 5.16 -10.69
CA PRO A 22 0.04 4.48 -11.54
C PRO A 22 -0.97 3.69 -10.71
N VAL A 23 -0.66 3.41 -9.44
CA VAL A 23 -1.56 2.73 -8.50
C VAL A 23 -2.07 3.73 -7.46
N PHE A 24 -3.39 3.77 -7.30
CA PHE A 24 -4.08 4.48 -6.22
C PHE A 24 -4.62 3.48 -5.21
N ILE A 25 -4.47 3.79 -3.92
CA ILE A 25 -4.85 2.90 -2.83
C ILE A 25 -5.56 3.72 -1.75
N ASN A 26 -6.74 3.26 -1.37
CA ASN A 26 -7.54 3.84 -0.30
C ASN A 26 -8.05 2.72 0.62
N ALA A 27 -8.07 2.98 1.91
CA ALA A 27 -8.60 2.08 2.93
C ALA A 27 -9.65 2.84 3.74
N CYS A 28 -10.78 2.23 3.98
CA CYS A 28 -11.83 2.80 4.81
C CYS A 28 -12.53 1.73 5.65
N PHE A 29 -12.97 2.08 6.85
CA PHE A 29 -13.83 1.20 7.62
C PHE A 29 -15.15 1.00 6.87
N SER A 30 -15.50 -0.25 6.61
CA SER A 30 -16.82 -0.62 6.09
C SER A 30 -17.77 -1.01 7.23
N SER A 31 -17.23 -1.46 8.35
CA SER A 31 -17.95 -1.65 9.62
C SER A 31 -16.99 -1.51 10.79
N LYS A 32 -17.47 -1.75 12.01
CA LYS A 32 -16.62 -1.78 13.21
C LYS A 32 -15.49 -2.81 13.10
N ASP A 33 -15.77 -3.95 12.46
CA ASP A 33 -14.89 -5.12 12.44
C ASP A 33 -14.37 -5.40 11.02
N SER A 34 -14.54 -4.47 10.08
CA SER A 34 -14.13 -4.67 8.68
C SER A 34 -13.68 -3.39 7.99
N ILE A 35 -12.75 -3.56 7.06
CA ILE A 35 -12.16 -2.51 6.24
C ILE A 35 -12.33 -2.89 4.78
N THR A 36 -12.61 -1.91 3.95
CA THR A 36 -12.55 -2.05 2.50
C THR A 36 -11.26 -1.39 2.01
N LEU A 37 -10.46 -2.16 1.28
CA LEU A 37 -9.30 -1.69 0.53
C LEU A 37 -9.71 -1.51 -0.92
N GLU A 38 -9.65 -0.28 -1.40
CA GLU A 38 -9.84 0.09 -2.80
C GLU A 38 -8.46 0.25 -3.44
N ILE A 39 -8.19 -0.57 -4.45
CA ILE A 39 -6.96 -0.52 -5.25
C ILE A 39 -7.37 -0.20 -6.68
N LYS A 40 -6.80 0.85 -7.27
CA LYS A 40 -7.01 1.18 -8.68
C LYS A 40 -5.68 1.21 -9.39
N ASN A 41 -5.64 0.58 -10.56
CA ASN A 41 -4.53 0.68 -11.47
C ASN A 41 -4.90 1.63 -12.60
N ASN A 42 -4.37 2.85 -12.53
CA ASN A 42 -4.56 3.89 -13.53
C ASN A 42 -3.53 3.78 -14.68
N SER A 43 -2.70 2.72 -14.71
CA SER A 43 -1.82 2.45 -15.84
C SER A 43 -2.61 2.00 -17.06
N ASP A 44 -2.16 2.42 -18.24
CA ASP A 44 -2.77 2.03 -19.52
C ASP A 44 -2.32 0.65 -20.00
N ASN A 45 -1.18 0.14 -19.52
CA ASN A 45 -0.55 -1.07 -20.06
C ASN A 45 0.18 -1.95 -19.04
N GLU A 46 0.32 -1.52 -17.78
CA GLU A 46 1.03 -2.30 -16.75
C GLU A 46 0.05 -3.11 -15.90
N THR A 47 0.28 -4.42 -15.80
CA THR A 47 -0.33 -5.29 -14.78
C THR A 47 0.53 -5.27 -13.52
N PHE A 48 -0.12 -5.17 -12.35
CA PHE A 48 0.57 -5.27 -11.06
C PHE A 48 0.11 -6.49 -10.28
N PHE A 49 1.06 -7.12 -9.59
CA PHE A 49 0.82 -8.11 -8.56
C PHE A 49 1.09 -7.49 -7.20
N PHE A 50 0.31 -7.83 -6.17
CA PHE A 50 0.48 -7.26 -4.83
C PHE A 50 0.69 -8.31 -3.74
N SER A 51 1.59 -7.96 -2.82
CA SER A 51 1.60 -8.46 -1.45
C SER A 51 1.06 -7.37 -0.51
N ILE A 52 0.13 -7.70 0.39
CA ILE A 52 -0.56 -6.74 1.28
C ILE A 52 -0.23 -7.07 2.73
N TYR A 53 0.29 -6.08 3.43
CA TYR A 53 0.72 -6.19 4.82
C TYR A 53 0.03 -5.15 5.69
N LYS A 54 -0.43 -5.54 6.88
CA LYS A 54 -0.86 -4.59 7.92
C LYS A 54 0.36 -3.98 8.60
N GLN A 55 0.39 -2.65 8.73
CA GLN A 55 1.38 -1.91 9.50
C GLN A 55 0.73 -1.15 10.64
N HIS A 56 1.34 -1.25 11.83
CA HIS A 56 0.90 -0.54 13.02
C HIS A 56 1.90 0.56 13.38
N LEU A 57 1.39 1.70 13.83
CA LEU A 57 2.22 2.79 14.30
C LEU A 57 2.53 2.62 15.79
N PHE A 58 3.80 2.44 16.13
CA PHE A 58 4.27 2.41 17.52
C PHE A 58 5.25 3.56 17.77
N GLY A 59 4.79 4.56 18.53
CA GLY A 59 5.55 5.78 18.75
C GLY A 59 5.74 6.55 17.43
N LYS A 60 6.92 6.42 16.82
CA LYS A 60 7.25 7.06 15.54
C LYS A 60 7.57 6.06 14.41
N ASN A 61 7.48 4.76 14.69
CA ASN A 61 7.90 3.72 13.77
C ASN A 61 6.70 2.91 13.27
N TRP A 62 6.64 2.71 11.95
CA TRP A 62 5.73 1.75 11.34
C TRP A 62 6.35 0.35 11.44
N LEU A 63 5.63 -0.58 12.06
CA LEU A 63 6.05 -1.97 12.19
C LEU A 63 5.08 -2.86 11.40
N THR A 64 5.65 -3.72 10.57
CA THR A 64 4.92 -4.77 9.85
C THR A 64 4.91 -6.03 10.71
N ASN A 65 3.76 -6.69 10.79
CA ASN A 65 3.68 -8.04 11.34
C ASN A 65 3.77 -9.04 10.19
N ASN A 66 4.71 -9.98 10.26
CA ASN A 66 4.88 -11.02 9.24
C ASN A 66 3.74 -12.05 9.22
N TYR A 67 2.85 -12.03 10.23
CA TYR A 67 1.67 -12.87 10.30
C TYR A 67 0.39 -12.19 9.76
N ASP A 68 0.40 -10.86 9.53
CA ASP A 68 -0.74 -10.11 8.99
C ASP A 68 -0.56 -9.88 7.47
N VAL A 69 -0.33 -10.97 6.75
CA VAL A 69 -0.14 -11.02 5.30
C VAL A 69 -1.44 -11.49 4.66
N PHE A 70 -2.13 -10.59 3.96
CA PHE A 70 -3.40 -10.92 3.30
C PHE A 70 -3.18 -11.59 1.94
N CYS A 71 -2.08 -11.24 1.29
CA CYS A 71 -1.59 -11.84 0.06
C CYS A 71 -0.08 -11.66 0.01
N ASP A 72 0.63 -12.64 -0.53
CA ASP A 72 2.05 -12.55 -0.78
C ASP A 72 2.45 -13.38 -2.00
N ILE A 73 3.04 -12.70 -2.97
CA ILE A 73 3.50 -13.30 -4.23
C ILE A 73 4.58 -14.36 -3.96
N GLU A 74 5.39 -14.19 -2.92
CA GLU A 74 6.46 -15.11 -2.58
C GLU A 74 6.00 -16.29 -1.72
N ASN A 75 4.79 -16.21 -1.12
CA ASN A 75 4.24 -17.26 -0.28
C ASN A 75 3.14 -18.04 -1.02
N PRO A 76 3.41 -19.29 -1.46
CA PRO A 76 2.46 -20.09 -2.24
C PRO A 76 1.19 -20.47 -1.46
N ASN A 77 1.19 -20.31 -0.13
CA ASN A 77 0.02 -20.56 0.71
C ASN A 77 -0.92 -19.37 0.81
N THR A 78 -0.58 -18.23 0.19
CA THR A 78 -1.42 -17.02 0.17
C THR A 78 -1.91 -16.76 -1.24
N THR A 79 -3.07 -16.10 -1.35
CA THR A 79 -3.61 -15.73 -2.66
C THR A 79 -2.73 -14.67 -3.30
N VAL A 80 -2.45 -14.76 -4.59
CA VAL A 80 -1.78 -13.69 -5.34
C VAL A 80 -2.83 -12.75 -5.92
N LEU A 81 -2.75 -11.47 -5.57
CA LEU A 81 -3.64 -10.45 -6.15
C LEU A 81 -3.00 -9.85 -7.39
N ARG A 82 -3.73 -9.90 -8.50
CA ARG A 82 -3.35 -9.29 -9.78
C ARG A 82 -4.38 -8.22 -10.16
N ILE A 83 -3.91 -7.03 -10.53
CA ILE A 83 -4.74 -5.97 -11.11
C ILE A 83 -4.26 -5.67 -12.53
N LYS A 84 -5.16 -5.71 -13.50
CA LYS A 84 -4.88 -5.36 -14.90
C LYS A 84 -4.87 -3.85 -15.09
N PRO A 85 -4.37 -3.36 -16.23
CA PRO A 85 -4.50 -1.95 -16.61
C PRO A 85 -5.94 -1.47 -16.51
N GLN A 86 -6.15 -0.27 -15.96
CA GLN A 86 -7.46 0.38 -15.78
C GLN A 86 -8.46 -0.42 -14.92
N GLU A 87 -8.01 -1.41 -14.16
CA GLU A 87 -8.86 -2.21 -13.27
C GLU A 87 -8.95 -1.62 -11.86
N GLN A 88 -10.07 -1.85 -11.21
CA GLN A 88 -10.32 -1.52 -9.81
C GLN A 88 -10.68 -2.79 -9.03
N LEU A 89 -10.04 -2.97 -7.88
CA LEU A 89 -10.33 -4.05 -6.93
C LEU A 89 -10.84 -3.48 -5.61
N LEU A 90 -11.85 -4.14 -5.05
CA LEU A 90 -12.37 -3.88 -3.71
C LEU A 90 -12.18 -5.14 -2.88
N ILE A 91 -11.41 -5.02 -1.80
CA ILE A 91 -11.10 -6.15 -0.91
C ILE A 91 -11.67 -5.84 0.46
N SER A 92 -12.51 -6.73 0.97
CA SER A 92 -12.98 -6.64 2.35
C SER A 92 -12.04 -7.44 3.25
N VAL A 93 -11.51 -6.77 4.27
CA VAL A 93 -10.63 -7.35 5.27
C VAL A 93 -11.34 -7.31 6.62
N ARG A 94 -11.43 -8.47 7.27
CA ARG A 94 -11.91 -8.56 8.66
C ARG A 94 -10.80 -8.06 9.59
N ILE A 95 -11.15 -7.17 10.50
CA ILE A 95 -10.29 -6.74 11.59
C ILE A 95 -10.47 -7.79 12.69
N ASP A 96 -9.50 -8.68 12.82
CA ASP A 96 -9.38 -9.44 14.06
C ASP A 96 -8.62 -8.59 15.08
N ASP A 97 -8.99 -8.72 16.35
CA ASP A 97 -8.26 -8.16 17.51
C ASP A 97 -6.93 -8.91 17.68
N SER A 98 -6.06 -8.89 16.68
CA SER A 98 -4.76 -9.51 16.75
C SER A 98 -3.86 -8.67 17.67
N MET A 99 -3.63 -9.16 18.89
CA MET A 99 -2.50 -8.70 19.70
C MET A 99 -1.22 -9.07 18.95
N ILE A 100 -0.47 -8.08 18.51
CA ILE A 100 0.77 -8.32 17.77
C ILE A 100 1.82 -8.90 18.72
N GLN A 101 2.09 -10.20 18.61
CA GLN A 101 3.32 -10.78 19.16
C GLN A 101 4.46 -10.52 18.17
N LEU A 102 5.12 -9.37 18.31
CA LEU A 102 6.35 -9.08 17.59
C LEU A 102 7.51 -9.83 18.27
N ASP A 103 8.02 -10.90 17.67
CA ASP A 103 9.19 -11.66 18.15
C ASP A 103 10.44 -10.79 18.40
N LYS A 104 10.47 -9.58 17.84
CA LYS A 104 11.56 -8.60 17.98
C LYS A 104 11.10 -7.21 18.41
N MET A 105 10.08 -7.10 19.26
CA MET A 105 9.80 -5.80 19.87
C MET A 105 10.95 -5.40 20.81
N PRO A 106 11.52 -4.18 20.72
CA PRO A 106 12.49 -3.72 21.71
C PRO A 106 11.82 -3.61 23.08
N LYS A 107 12.49 -4.06 24.17
CA LYS A 107 11.95 -4.07 25.55
C LYS A 107 11.24 -2.77 25.99
N LYS A 108 11.69 -1.62 25.48
CA LYS A 108 11.10 -0.28 25.73
C LYS A 108 9.66 -0.09 25.22
N TYR A 109 9.16 -0.96 24.34
CA TYR A 109 7.81 -0.86 23.76
C TYR A 109 6.81 -1.87 24.35
N TYR A 110 7.24 -2.83 25.17
CA TYR A 110 6.33 -3.82 25.78
C TYR A 110 5.32 -3.21 26.75
N ARG A 111 5.62 -2.06 27.36
CA ARG A 111 4.65 -1.30 28.20
C ARG A 111 3.70 -0.40 27.38
N LYS A 112 3.97 -0.20 26.09
CA LYS A 112 3.17 0.62 25.15
C LYS A 112 2.30 -0.21 24.21
N SER A 113 2.25 -1.53 24.42
CA SER A 113 1.41 -2.47 23.65
C SER A 113 -0.09 -2.21 23.78
N ALA A 114 -0.51 -1.32 24.69
CA ALA A 114 -1.91 -1.07 24.99
C ALA A 114 -2.62 -0.02 24.11
N GLN A 115 -1.99 0.58 23.08
CA GLN A 115 -2.70 1.52 22.21
C GLN A 115 -2.05 1.62 20.83
N SER A 116 -2.33 0.65 19.95
CA SER A 116 -2.24 0.91 18.51
C SER A 116 -3.42 1.81 18.12
N ILE A 117 -3.24 3.12 18.22
CA ILE A 117 -4.27 4.10 17.84
C ILE A 117 -4.36 4.21 16.31
N PHE A 118 -3.29 3.84 15.59
CA PHE A 118 -3.25 3.99 14.14
C PHE A 118 -2.63 2.77 13.45
N TYR A 119 -3.18 2.43 12.30
CA TYR A 119 -2.63 1.43 11.39
C TYR A 119 -2.87 1.82 9.93
N ARG A 120 -2.15 1.17 9.02
CA ARG A 120 -2.30 1.34 7.56
C ARG A 120 -1.95 0.03 6.86
N TYR A 121 -2.26 -0.06 5.57
CA TYR A 121 -1.89 -1.18 4.74
C TYR A 121 -0.73 -0.80 3.81
N MET A 122 0.32 -1.61 3.80
CA MET A 122 1.43 -1.51 2.86
C MET A 122 1.21 -2.53 1.74
N PHE A 123 1.36 -2.07 0.50
CA PHE A 123 1.19 -2.86 -0.71
C PHE A 123 2.55 -2.91 -1.40
N TRP A 124 3.11 -4.11 -1.46
CA TRP A 124 4.32 -4.36 -2.23
C TRP A 124 3.91 -4.84 -3.61
N ALA A 125 4.15 -4.00 -4.61
CA ALA A 125 3.73 -4.25 -5.98
C ALA A 125 4.91 -4.65 -6.85
N THR A 126 4.72 -5.67 -7.69
CA THR A 126 5.66 -6.03 -8.76
C THR A 126 4.96 -5.94 -10.10
N LYS A 127 5.68 -5.46 -11.13
CA LYS A 127 5.14 -5.39 -12.49
C LYS A 127 5.34 -6.73 -13.17
N GLU A 128 4.36 -7.15 -13.96
CA GLU A 128 4.40 -8.44 -14.68
C GLU A 128 5.62 -8.57 -15.61
N MET A 129 6.04 -7.47 -16.24
CA MET A 129 7.14 -7.46 -17.22
C MET A 129 8.43 -6.80 -16.69
N ASN A 130 8.45 -6.34 -15.44
CA ASN A 130 9.60 -5.61 -14.88
C ASN A 130 9.71 -5.87 -13.38
N THR A 131 10.83 -6.40 -12.92
CA THR A 131 11.05 -6.75 -11.50
C THR A 131 11.22 -5.54 -10.57
N GLY A 132 10.98 -4.33 -11.08
CA GLY A 132 10.92 -3.12 -10.28
C GLY A 132 9.82 -3.23 -9.22
N GLU A 133 10.24 -3.38 -7.97
CA GLU A 133 9.37 -3.40 -6.82
C GLU A 133 8.96 -1.97 -6.41
N HIS A 134 7.68 -1.77 -6.18
CA HIS A 134 7.13 -0.51 -5.70
C HIS A 134 6.38 -0.72 -4.39
N LYS A 135 6.60 0.19 -3.43
CA LYS A 135 5.86 0.19 -2.16
C LYS A 135 4.83 1.30 -2.16
N TYR A 136 3.58 0.91 -2.03
CA TYR A 136 2.44 1.80 -1.89
C TYR A 136 1.84 1.67 -0.49
N TYR A 137 1.14 2.71 -0.05
CA TYR A 137 0.54 2.75 1.28
C TYR A 137 -0.87 3.27 1.17
N SER A 138 -1.80 2.65 1.91
CA SER A 138 -3.11 3.26 2.14
C SER A 138 -2.98 4.51 3.00
N ASN A 139 -4.05 5.29 3.06
CA ASN A 139 -4.27 6.25 4.13
C ASN A 139 -4.19 5.58 5.51
N ILE A 140 -3.92 6.41 6.52
CA ILE A 140 -3.87 6.02 7.92
C ILE A 140 -5.31 5.85 8.43
N LEU A 141 -5.55 4.75 9.13
CA LEU A 141 -6.80 4.43 9.82
C LEU A 141 -6.62 4.64 11.33
N ASN A 142 -7.64 5.22 11.96
CA ASN A 142 -7.75 5.50 13.39
C ASN A 142 -9.05 4.89 13.91
#